data_AF-A0A358WGR5-F1
#
_entry.id   AF-A0A358WGR5-F1
#
_cell.length_a   1.000
_cell.length_b   1.000
_cell.length_c   1.000
_cell.angle_alpha   90.00
_cell.angle_beta   90.00
_cell.angle_gamma   90.00
#
_symmetry.space_group_name_H-M   'P 1'
#
loop_
_entity.id
_entity.type
_entity.pdbx_description
1 polymer ?
#
loop_
_entity_poly.entity_id
_entity_poly.type
_entity_poly.pdbx_seq_one_letter_code
_entity_poly.pdbx_strand_id
1 'polypeptide(L)'
;MYNYDPKSLKAEEFINHKEIEETLRYAEENKHNAELIDSILEKARLRKGLSHREAEVLLDCDIPEKNEEIYKLAEQIKKDFYGNRIVMFAPLYLSNYCVNGCLYCPYHAKNKHICRKKLTQDEVRQEVIALQDMGHKRLAIEAGEDPVNNPLEYILECIKTIYSIKHKNGAIRRVNVNIAATTVENYRKLKEAGIGTYILFQETYHKESYERLHPTGPKHNYAYHTEAMDRAMEGGIDDVGIGALFGLELYRYEFAGLLMHAEHLEAVHGVGPHTISVPRVRRADDIDPDEFDNGITDDTFAKIVACLRIAVPYTGMIVSTRESQKSRERVLHLGISQISGGSRTSVGGYAEPESEEENSAQFDVSDNRSLDEVVNWLMRLGYIPSFCTACYREGRTGDRFMSLCKAGQIQNCCHPNALMTLKEYLVDYASEDTRKIGEELIARELTTIPNEKVRAKATEYIDNIIHGQRDFRF
;
A
#
# COMPACT_ATOMS: atom_id res chain seq x y z
N MET A 1 14.60 27.38 19.98
CA MET A 1 13.32 26.87 19.47
C MET A 1 13.57 26.49 18.02
N TYR A 2 13.49 25.21 17.68
CA TYR A 2 13.53 24.79 16.28
C TYR A 2 12.10 24.89 15.71
N ASN A 3 11.99 25.20 14.43
CA ASN A 3 10.71 25.57 13.80
C ASN A 3 10.10 24.34 13.10
N TYR A 4 9.58 23.40 13.88
CA TYR A 4 8.73 22.34 13.35
C TYR A 4 7.33 22.91 13.06
N ASP A 5 6.87 22.78 11.83
CA ASP A 5 5.56 23.24 11.40
C ASP A 5 4.91 22.21 10.47
N PRO A 6 3.90 21.45 10.93
CA PRO A 6 3.19 20.50 10.08
C PRO A 6 2.40 21.17 8.95
N LYS A 7 2.24 22.50 8.95
CA LYS A 7 1.56 23.24 7.87
C LYS A 7 2.52 23.84 6.84
N SER A 8 3.83 23.72 7.05
CA SER A 8 4.80 24.23 6.09
C SER A 8 4.84 23.36 4.84
N LEU A 9 5.00 23.99 3.67
CA LEU A 9 5.21 23.31 2.39
C LEU A 9 6.69 23.02 2.08
N LYS A 10 7.58 23.20 3.07
CA LYS A 10 9.02 22.94 2.92
C LYS A 10 9.41 21.69 3.69
N ALA A 11 10.03 20.74 2.99
CA ALA A 11 10.35 19.40 3.53
C ALA A 11 10.95 19.43 4.94
N GLU A 12 11.98 20.24 5.16
CA GLU A 12 12.74 20.27 6.43
C GLU A 12 12.01 20.96 7.59
N GLU A 13 10.89 21.63 7.32
CA GLU A 13 10.04 22.26 8.34
C GLU A 13 8.96 21.30 8.84
N PHE A 14 8.38 20.44 7.98
CA PHE A 14 7.38 19.43 8.38
C PHE A 14 7.97 18.03 8.63
N ILE A 15 9.14 17.71 8.08
CA ILE A 15 10.01 16.59 8.49
C ILE A 15 11.25 17.18 9.17
N ASN A 16 11.05 17.70 10.37
CA ASN A 16 12.11 18.40 11.07
C ASN A 16 13.03 17.42 11.81
N HIS A 17 14.34 17.44 11.49
CA HIS A 17 15.33 16.55 12.10
C HIS A 17 15.38 16.64 13.62
N LYS A 18 15.39 17.86 14.18
CA LYS A 18 15.45 18.07 15.64
C LYS A 18 14.17 17.60 16.33
N GLU A 19 13.01 17.77 15.70
CA GLU A 19 11.74 17.22 16.22
C GLU A 19 11.80 15.69 16.32
N ILE A 20 12.35 15.02 15.31
CA ILE A 20 12.49 13.57 15.32
C ILE A 20 13.49 13.16 16.40
N GLU A 21 14.66 13.77 16.49
CA GLU A 21 15.64 13.46 17.55
C GLU A 21 15.05 13.62 18.96
N GLU A 22 14.29 14.69 19.19
CA GLU A 22 13.59 14.90 20.47
C GLU A 22 12.49 13.87 20.71
N THR A 23 11.76 13.47 19.66
CA THR A 23 10.76 12.40 19.71
C THR A 23 11.38 11.07 20.11
N LEU A 24 12.49 10.68 19.47
CA LEU A 24 13.21 9.45 19.77
C LEU A 24 13.77 9.45 21.19
N ARG A 25 14.31 10.58 21.66
CA ARG A 25 14.77 10.73 23.04
C ARG A 25 13.61 10.61 24.03
N TYR A 26 12.50 11.29 23.76
CA TYR A 26 11.31 11.25 24.61
C TYR A 26 10.74 9.83 24.72
N ALA A 27 10.67 9.10 23.61
CA ALA A 27 10.22 7.72 23.58
C ALA A 27 11.15 6.79 24.37
N GLU A 28 12.47 6.90 24.18
CA GLU A 28 13.46 6.12 24.92
C GLU A 28 13.38 6.37 26.45
N GLU A 29 13.25 7.64 26.86
CA GLU A 29 13.09 8.01 28.28
C GLU A 29 11.80 7.47 28.90
N ASN A 30 10.77 7.21 28.07
CA ASN A 30 9.45 6.79 28.52
C ASN A 30 9.08 5.35 28.14
N LYS A 31 9.99 4.56 27.57
CA LYS A 31 9.70 3.19 27.12
C LYS A 31 9.24 2.24 28.23
N HIS A 32 9.56 2.57 29.48
CA HIS A 32 9.10 1.85 30.68
C HIS A 32 8.08 2.63 31.53
N ASN A 33 7.61 3.79 31.07
CA ASN A 33 6.65 4.63 31.80
C ASN A 33 5.23 4.10 31.61
N ALA A 34 4.86 3.10 32.42
CA ALA A 34 3.57 2.40 32.29
C ALA A 34 2.35 3.34 32.36
N GLU A 35 2.38 4.36 33.22
CA GLU A 35 1.28 5.33 33.36
C GLU A 35 1.09 6.17 32.09
N LEU A 36 2.19 6.65 31.49
CA LEU A 36 2.13 7.38 30.23
C LEU A 36 1.65 6.47 29.10
N ILE A 37 2.20 5.26 28.99
CA ILE A 37 1.80 4.28 27.97
C ILE A 37 0.30 3.99 28.08
N ASP A 38 -0.21 3.79 29.30
CA ASP A 38 -1.65 3.61 29.54
C ASP A 38 -2.48 4.79 29.07
N SER A 39 -2.04 6.01 29.35
CA SER A 39 -2.75 7.22 28.89
C SER A 39 -2.78 7.33 27.36
N ILE A 40 -1.69 6.92 26.68
CA ILE A 40 -1.60 6.91 25.22
C ILE A 40 -2.53 5.82 24.65
N LEU A 41 -2.56 4.63 25.25
CA LEU A 41 -3.46 3.55 24.83
C LEU A 41 -4.94 3.93 25.05
N GLU A 42 -5.28 4.59 26.16
CA GLU A 42 -6.64 5.12 26.38
C GLU A 42 -7.03 6.17 25.34
N LYS A 43 -6.12 7.07 24.98
CA LYS A 43 -6.35 8.02 23.88
C LYS A 43 -6.58 7.28 22.56
N ALA A 44 -5.73 6.29 22.25
CA ALA A 44 -5.84 5.49 21.03
C ALA A 44 -7.15 4.70 20.94
N ARG A 45 -7.71 4.25 22.08
CA ARG A 45 -9.06 3.64 22.14
C ARG A 45 -10.17 4.57 21.65
N LEU A 46 -9.95 5.87 21.46
CA LEU A 46 -10.94 6.74 20.84
C LEU A 46 -10.94 6.66 19.31
N ARG A 47 -9.97 5.95 18.69
CA ARG A 47 -9.81 5.81 17.23
C ARG A 47 -9.65 7.15 16.52
N LYS A 48 -9.05 8.14 17.20
CA LYS A 48 -8.82 9.51 16.66
C LYS A 48 -7.37 9.76 16.25
N GLY A 49 -6.56 8.70 16.21
CA GLY A 49 -5.14 8.77 15.93
C GLY A 49 -4.29 9.21 17.12
N LEU A 50 -2.98 9.12 16.93
CA LEU A 50 -1.95 9.54 17.87
C LEU A 50 -0.98 10.48 17.15
N SER A 51 -0.28 11.34 17.90
CA SER A 51 0.84 12.08 17.33
C SER A 51 2.05 11.16 17.09
N HIS A 52 2.97 11.60 16.23
CA HIS A 52 4.25 10.93 16.02
C HIS A 52 5.00 10.67 17.34
N ARG A 53 5.02 11.65 18.28
CA ARG A 53 5.61 11.48 19.62
C ARG A 53 4.97 10.38 20.46
N GLU A 54 3.64 10.35 20.51
CA GLU A 54 2.91 9.35 21.30
C GLU A 54 3.08 7.95 20.69
N ALA A 55 3.04 7.85 19.36
CA ALA A 55 3.21 6.59 18.66
C ALA A 55 4.63 6.04 18.81
N GLU A 56 5.65 6.89 18.85
CA GLU A 56 7.04 6.48 19.08
C GLU A 56 7.21 5.86 20.48
N VAL A 57 6.56 6.42 21.52
CA VAL A 57 6.55 5.83 22.87
C VAL A 57 5.99 4.40 22.84
N LEU A 58 4.92 4.15 22.07
CA LEU A 58 4.39 2.79 21.90
C LEU A 58 5.37 1.89 21.14
N LEU A 59 6.04 2.42 20.11
CA LEU A 59 7.04 1.67 19.34
C LEU A 59 8.25 1.26 20.18
N ASP A 60 8.70 2.09 21.12
CA ASP A 60 9.84 1.79 21.99
C ASP A 60 9.46 0.96 23.21
N CYS A 61 8.19 0.94 23.61
CA CYS A 61 7.72 0.21 24.80
C CYS A 61 8.15 -1.27 24.78
N ASP A 62 8.98 -1.71 25.71
CA ASP A 62 9.43 -3.11 25.81
C ASP A 62 8.77 -3.88 26.96
N ILE A 63 7.79 -3.27 27.65
CA ILE A 63 6.97 -3.93 28.67
C ILE A 63 6.11 -5.01 28.01
N PRO A 64 6.26 -6.31 28.34
CA PRO A 64 5.58 -7.40 27.66
C PRO A 64 4.05 -7.28 27.64
N GLU A 65 3.44 -6.96 28.79
CA GLU A 65 1.98 -6.86 28.93
C GLU A 65 1.41 -5.70 28.10
N LYS A 66 2.15 -4.59 28.01
CA LYS A 66 1.77 -3.43 27.19
C LYS A 66 1.91 -3.70 25.71
N ASN A 67 2.93 -4.46 25.29
CA ASN A 67 3.05 -4.91 23.91
C ASN A 67 1.87 -5.80 23.50
N GLU A 68 1.43 -6.71 24.38
CA GLU A 68 0.23 -7.50 24.11
C GLU A 68 -1.02 -6.62 23.95
N GLU A 69 -1.14 -5.58 24.79
CA GLU A 69 -2.22 -4.59 24.72
C GLU A 69 -2.19 -3.78 23.42
N ILE A 70 -0.99 -3.34 22.98
CA ILE A 70 -0.76 -2.67 21.68
C ILE A 70 -1.26 -3.57 20.54
N TYR A 71 -0.85 -4.84 20.50
CA TYR A 71 -1.26 -5.75 19.43
C TYR A 71 -2.78 -5.99 19.42
N LYS A 72 -3.40 -6.20 20.59
CA LYS A 72 -4.85 -6.36 20.71
C LYS A 72 -5.61 -5.11 20.27
N LEU A 73 -5.12 -3.93 20.64
CA LEU A 73 -5.73 -2.67 20.24
C LEU A 73 -5.62 -2.46 18.72
N ALA A 74 -4.45 -2.72 18.13
CA ALA A 74 -4.25 -2.63 16.69
C ALA A 74 -5.19 -3.56 15.92
N GLU A 75 -5.33 -4.81 16.38
CA GLU A 75 -6.28 -5.78 15.82
C GLU A 75 -7.73 -5.30 15.94
N GLN A 76 -8.12 -4.76 17.09
CA GLN A 76 -9.47 -4.23 17.28
C GLN A 76 -9.75 -3.03 16.37
N ILE A 77 -8.82 -2.07 16.25
CA ILE A 77 -8.95 -0.92 15.35
C ILE A 77 -9.06 -1.41 13.90
N LYS A 78 -8.27 -2.41 13.50
CA LYS A 78 -8.39 -3.02 12.17
C LYS A 78 -9.79 -3.58 11.97
N LYS A 79 -10.33 -4.34 12.93
CA LYS A 79 -11.69 -4.89 12.85
C LYS A 79 -12.75 -3.80 12.76
N ASP A 80 -12.62 -2.73 13.54
CA ASP A 80 -13.57 -1.61 13.59
C ASP A 80 -13.73 -0.94 12.21
N PHE A 81 -12.64 -0.74 11.43
CA PHE A 81 -12.71 -0.05 10.13
C PHE A 81 -12.69 -1.00 8.92
N TYR A 82 -11.84 -2.01 8.93
CA TYR A 82 -11.60 -2.91 7.78
C TYR A 82 -12.27 -4.26 7.96
N GLY A 83 -12.65 -4.64 9.18
CA GLY A 83 -13.15 -5.97 9.49
C GLY A 83 -12.12 -7.05 9.14
N ASN A 84 -12.63 -8.18 8.67
CA ASN A 84 -11.86 -9.27 8.10
C ASN A 84 -11.60 -9.10 6.59
N ARG A 85 -11.84 -7.93 6.00
CA ARG A 85 -11.58 -7.72 4.57
C ARG A 85 -10.10 -7.49 4.31
N ILE A 86 -9.61 -8.03 3.20
CA ILE A 86 -8.28 -7.77 2.66
C ILE A 86 -8.39 -7.48 1.17
N VAL A 87 -7.99 -6.28 0.75
CA VAL A 87 -8.06 -5.86 -0.65
C VAL A 87 -6.88 -6.43 -1.44
N MET A 88 -7.18 -7.05 -2.57
CA MET A 88 -6.18 -7.68 -3.45
C MET A 88 -5.81 -6.77 -4.61
N PHE A 89 -4.52 -6.73 -4.96
CA PHE A 89 -4.01 -6.07 -6.16
C PHE A 89 -2.79 -6.82 -6.71
N ALA A 90 -2.27 -6.39 -7.86
CA ALA A 90 -1.00 -6.83 -8.39
C ALA A 90 -0.17 -5.61 -8.86
N PRO A 91 1.16 -5.62 -8.67
CA PRO A 91 2.03 -4.65 -9.33
C PRO A 91 2.14 -4.98 -10.83
N LEU A 92 2.24 -3.98 -11.69
CA LEU A 92 2.55 -4.13 -13.12
C LEU A 92 3.75 -3.26 -13.46
N TYR A 93 4.89 -3.90 -13.66
CA TYR A 93 6.14 -3.22 -14.03
C TYR A 93 6.13 -2.93 -15.53
N LEU A 94 6.04 -1.66 -15.90
CA LEU A 94 5.99 -1.23 -17.30
C LEU A 94 7.38 -1.07 -17.91
N SER A 95 8.33 -0.62 -17.11
CA SER A 95 9.69 -0.34 -17.57
C SER A 95 10.67 -0.23 -16.41
N ASN A 96 11.86 -0.80 -16.60
CA ASN A 96 12.95 -0.72 -15.64
C ASN A 96 14.09 0.22 -16.08
N TYR A 97 13.90 1.00 -17.14
CA TYR A 97 14.82 2.10 -17.46
C TYR A 97 14.81 3.13 -16.34
N CYS A 98 15.99 3.47 -15.82
CA CYS A 98 16.13 4.42 -14.72
C CYS A 98 17.50 5.10 -14.77
N VAL A 99 17.52 6.43 -14.57
CA VAL A 99 18.75 7.24 -14.58
C VAL A 99 19.35 7.43 -13.18
N ASN A 100 18.62 7.04 -12.13
CA ASN A 100 19.06 7.23 -10.74
C ASN A 100 20.12 6.21 -10.31
N GLY A 101 20.90 6.58 -9.29
CA GLY A 101 21.94 5.74 -8.70
C GLY A 101 21.58 5.11 -7.35
N CYS A 102 20.29 4.82 -7.09
CA CYS A 102 19.82 4.32 -5.79
C CYS A 102 20.59 3.07 -5.34
N LEU A 103 21.24 3.10 -4.17
CA LEU A 103 22.13 2.01 -3.73
C LEU A 103 21.43 0.71 -3.31
N TYR A 104 20.11 0.70 -3.27
CA TYR A 104 19.28 -0.42 -2.79
C TYR A 104 18.35 -1.00 -3.87
N CYS A 105 18.49 -0.55 -5.12
CA CYS A 105 17.57 -0.91 -6.20
C CYS A 105 18.35 -1.40 -7.42
N PRO A 106 18.06 -2.61 -7.94
CA PRO A 106 18.78 -3.17 -9.08
C PRO A 106 18.59 -2.34 -10.36
N TYR A 107 17.52 -1.54 -10.43
CA TYR A 107 17.27 -0.69 -11.59
C TYR A 107 18.21 0.51 -11.65
N HIS A 108 19.10 0.72 -10.68
CA HIS A 108 20.01 1.86 -10.71
C HIS A 108 20.87 1.89 -11.99
N ALA A 109 21.20 3.09 -12.48
CA ALA A 109 21.83 3.30 -13.78
C ALA A 109 23.19 2.60 -13.96
N LYS A 110 23.89 2.31 -12.85
CA LYS A 110 25.19 1.61 -12.85
C LYS A 110 25.06 0.10 -13.07
N ASN A 111 23.90 -0.50 -12.80
CA ASN A 111 23.70 -1.93 -12.98
C ASN A 111 23.60 -2.19 -14.49
N LYS A 112 24.58 -2.93 -15.01
CA LYS A 112 24.66 -3.37 -16.42
C LYS A 112 24.40 -4.88 -16.58
N HIS A 113 24.15 -5.59 -15.49
CA HIS A 113 23.82 -7.01 -15.47
C HIS A 113 22.32 -7.22 -15.71
N ILE A 114 21.47 -6.38 -15.11
CA ILE A 114 20.02 -6.48 -15.29
C ILE A 114 19.56 -6.13 -16.71
N CYS A 115 18.66 -6.93 -17.26
CA CYS A 115 18.11 -6.72 -18.60
C CYS A 115 17.19 -5.49 -18.63
N ARG A 116 17.48 -4.50 -19.48
CA ARG A 116 16.65 -3.29 -19.62
C ARG A 116 15.48 -3.53 -20.57
N LYS A 117 14.26 -3.37 -20.06
CA LYS A 117 13.00 -3.64 -20.76
C LYS A 117 12.01 -2.50 -20.55
N LYS A 118 11.20 -2.26 -21.57
CA LYS A 118 10.04 -1.36 -21.58
C LYS A 118 8.96 -2.02 -22.42
N LEU A 119 7.76 -2.16 -21.86
CA LEU A 119 6.64 -2.75 -22.57
C LEU A 119 6.14 -1.82 -23.68
N THR A 120 5.91 -2.37 -24.86
CA THR A 120 5.07 -1.80 -25.91
C THR A 120 3.59 -1.83 -25.49
N GLN A 121 2.74 -1.06 -26.17
CA GLN A 121 1.29 -1.07 -25.86
C GLN A 121 0.64 -2.44 -26.09
N ASP A 122 1.15 -3.23 -27.04
CA ASP A 122 0.68 -4.59 -27.28
C ASP A 122 1.11 -5.55 -26.17
N GLU A 123 2.33 -5.41 -25.64
CA GLU A 123 2.77 -6.18 -24.48
C GLU A 123 2.00 -5.77 -23.22
N VAL A 124 1.78 -4.47 -22.99
CA VAL A 124 0.89 -3.99 -21.91
C VAL A 124 -0.49 -4.64 -22.02
N ARG A 125 -1.01 -4.80 -23.25
CA ARG A 125 -2.27 -5.50 -23.48
C ARG A 125 -2.20 -6.96 -23.05
N GLN A 126 -1.15 -7.69 -23.42
CA GLN A 126 -1.00 -9.09 -23.03
C GLN A 126 -0.87 -9.25 -21.51
N GLU A 127 -0.07 -8.40 -20.86
CA GLU A 127 0.09 -8.41 -19.40
C GLU A 127 -1.25 -8.18 -18.69
N VAL A 128 -2.04 -7.20 -19.15
CA VAL A 128 -3.35 -6.91 -18.57
C VAL A 128 -4.34 -8.05 -18.80
N ILE A 129 -4.30 -8.71 -19.96
CA ILE A 129 -5.11 -9.91 -20.22
C ILE A 129 -4.73 -11.03 -19.25
N ALA A 130 -3.44 -11.31 -19.07
CA ALA A 130 -2.97 -12.32 -18.12
C ALA A 130 -3.41 -12.01 -16.68
N LEU A 131 -3.26 -10.76 -16.25
CA LEU A 131 -3.73 -10.29 -14.93
C LEU A 131 -5.26 -10.40 -14.76
N GLN A 132 -6.02 -10.12 -15.82
CA GLN A 132 -7.48 -10.29 -15.82
C GLN A 132 -7.89 -11.76 -15.76
N ASP A 133 -7.16 -12.64 -16.44
CA ASP A 133 -7.35 -14.09 -16.42
C ASP A 133 -6.99 -14.73 -15.07
N MET A 134 -6.07 -14.13 -14.31
CA MET A 134 -5.83 -14.50 -12.92
C MET A 134 -7.00 -14.08 -12.01
N GLY A 135 -7.74 -13.04 -12.39
CA GLY A 135 -8.89 -12.51 -11.66
C GLY A 135 -8.69 -11.12 -11.06
N HIS A 136 -7.53 -10.47 -11.27
CA HIS A 136 -7.29 -9.13 -10.76
C HIS A 136 -8.26 -8.09 -11.32
N LYS A 137 -8.57 -7.09 -10.48
CA LYS A 137 -9.38 -5.90 -10.84
C LYS A 137 -8.69 -4.59 -10.45
N ARG A 138 -7.52 -4.67 -9.80
CA ARG A 138 -6.76 -3.55 -9.24
C ARG A 138 -5.29 -3.74 -9.55
N LEU A 139 -4.66 -2.74 -10.14
CA LEU A 139 -3.24 -2.74 -10.45
C LEU A 139 -2.53 -1.57 -9.77
N ALA A 140 -1.24 -1.75 -9.49
CA ALA A 140 -0.31 -0.68 -9.19
C ALA A 140 0.76 -0.68 -10.28
N ILE A 141 0.79 0.36 -11.11
CA ILE A 141 1.83 0.52 -12.13
C ILE A 141 3.14 0.90 -11.45
N GLU A 142 4.23 0.28 -11.88
CA GLU A 142 5.60 0.55 -11.43
C GLU A 142 6.46 0.90 -12.66
N ALA A 143 7.21 1.99 -12.62
CA ALA A 143 8.17 2.33 -13.67
C ALA A 143 9.40 3.09 -13.12
N GLY A 144 10.59 2.77 -13.65
CA GLY A 144 11.81 3.52 -13.35
C GLY A 144 11.79 4.96 -13.89
N GLU A 145 12.61 5.84 -13.32
CA GLU A 145 12.68 7.25 -13.72
C GLU A 145 13.66 7.42 -14.88
N ASP A 146 13.14 7.59 -16.08
CA ASP A 146 13.94 7.92 -17.26
C ASP A 146 13.13 8.83 -18.20
N PRO A 147 13.43 10.14 -18.29
CA PRO A 147 12.65 11.07 -19.11
C PRO A 147 12.67 10.77 -20.62
N VAL A 148 13.64 9.97 -21.10
CA VAL A 148 13.74 9.61 -22.53
C VAL A 148 12.98 8.32 -22.80
N ASN A 149 13.21 7.29 -22.00
CA ASN A 149 12.60 5.97 -22.20
C ASN A 149 11.19 5.89 -21.60
N ASN A 150 10.96 6.55 -20.47
CA ASN A 150 9.71 6.54 -19.70
C ASN A 150 9.13 7.96 -19.53
N PRO A 151 8.91 8.72 -20.62
CA PRO A 151 8.24 10.01 -20.51
C PRO A 151 6.83 9.82 -19.97
N LEU A 152 6.25 10.86 -19.36
CA LEU A 152 4.91 10.76 -18.78
C LEU A 152 3.86 10.32 -19.81
N GLU A 153 4.00 10.77 -21.06
CA GLU A 153 3.11 10.43 -22.16
C GLU A 153 3.00 8.91 -22.37
N TYR A 154 4.10 8.17 -22.18
CA TYR A 154 4.09 6.72 -22.22
C TYR A 154 3.26 6.13 -21.07
N ILE A 155 3.44 6.65 -19.84
CA ILE A 155 2.68 6.20 -18.68
C ILE A 155 1.17 6.46 -18.87
N LEU A 156 0.81 7.64 -19.39
CA LEU A 156 -0.58 8.00 -19.68
C LEU A 156 -1.18 7.10 -20.76
N GLU A 157 -0.42 6.76 -21.80
CA GLU A 157 -0.84 5.83 -22.84
C GLU A 157 -1.07 4.42 -22.26
N CYS A 158 -0.17 3.94 -21.40
CA CYS A 158 -0.33 2.65 -20.71
C CYS A 158 -1.58 2.63 -19.83
N ILE A 159 -1.85 3.69 -19.05
CA ILE A 159 -3.07 3.80 -18.23
C ILE A 159 -4.33 3.69 -19.11
N LYS A 160 -4.34 4.41 -20.24
CA LYS A 160 -5.44 4.35 -21.21
C LYS A 160 -5.60 2.93 -21.78
N THR A 161 -4.51 2.28 -22.16
CA THR A 161 -4.52 0.89 -22.64
C THR A 161 -5.09 -0.05 -21.59
N ILE A 162 -4.60 0.02 -20.34
CA ILE A 162 -5.06 -0.82 -19.21
C ILE A 162 -6.57 -0.70 -19.00
N TYR A 163 -7.11 0.52 -18.96
CA TYR A 163 -8.55 0.73 -18.76
C TYR A 163 -9.40 0.35 -19.99
N SER A 164 -8.83 0.35 -21.19
CA SER A 164 -9.54 -0.02 -22.42
C SER A 164 -9.80 -1.53 -22.55
N ILE A 165 -9.01 -2.35 -21.84
CA ILE A 165 -9.02 -3.80 -22.00
C ILE A 165 -10.12 -4.43 -21.16
N LYS A 166 -10.96 -5.19 -21.84
CA LYS A 166 -11.91 -6.13 -21.23
C LYS A 166 -11.66 -7.50 -21.84
N HIS A 167 -11.38 -8.50 -21.01
CA HIS A 167 -11.13 -9.87 -21.44
C HIS A 167 -12.02 -10.83 -20.65
N LYS A 168 -12.90 -11.55 -21.36
CA LYS A 168 -13.97 -12.37 -20.75
C LYS A 168 -14.79 -11.51 -19.77
N ASN A 169 -14.89 -11.90 -18.50
CA ASN A 169 -15.54 -11.13 -17.43
C ASN A 169 -14.55 -10.20 -16.67
N GLY A 170 -13.30 -10.15 -17.10
CA GLY A 170 -12.23 -9.35 -16.52
C GLY A 170 -12.27 -7.89 -16.96
N ALA A 171 -11.93 -7.01 -16.01
CA ALA A 171 -11.69 -5.60 -16.24
C ALA A 171 -10.83 -5.04 -15.10
N ILE A 172 -9.82 -4.23 -15.42
CA ILE A 172 -9.11 -3.45 -14.41
C ILE A 172 -9.97 -2.22 -14.08
N ARG A 173 -10.33 -2.08 -12.81
CA ARG A 173 -11.31 -1.10 -12.32
C ARG A 173 -10.67 0.02 -11.50
N ARG A 174 -9.38 -0.10 -11.16
CA ARG A 174 -8.56 0.93 -10.49
C ARG A 174 -7.09 0.69 -10.80
N VAL A 175 -6.42 1.74 -11.26
CA VAL A 175 -4.97 1.76 -11.50
C VAL A 175 -4.34 2.76 -10.55
N ASN A 176 -3.55 2.26 -9.61
CA ASN A 176 -2.63 3.10 -8.83
C ASN A 176 -1.33 3.28 -9.62
N VAL A 177 -0.60 4.36 -9.36
CA VAL A 177 0.63 4.69 -10.09
C VAL A 177 1.75 4.98 -9.12
N ASN A 178 2.85 4.25 -9.26
CA ASN A 178 4.11 4.47 -8.58
C ASN A 178 5.19 4.82 -9.60
N ILE A 179 5.44 6.12 -9.71
CA ILE A 179 6.50 6.72 -10.53
C ILE A 179 7.19 7.81 -9.71
N ALA A 180 8.41 8.16 -10.09
CA ALA A 180 9.20 9.16 -9.38
C ALA A 180 8.51 10.53 -9.26
N ALA A 181 8.96 11.31 -8.27
CA ALA A 181 8.46 12.64 -7.98
C ALA A 181 8.47 13.53 -9.23
N THR A 182 7.35 14.19 -9.51
CA THR A 182 7.22 15.03 -10.72
C THR A 182 6.51 16.34 -10.43
N THR A 183 6.17 17.09 -11.49
CA THR A 183 5.58 18.43 -11.41
C THR A 183 4.06 18.37 -11.18
N VAL A 184 3.49 19.46 -10.66
CA VAL A 184 2.04 19.64 -10.52
C VAL A 184 1.30 19.43 -11.84
N GLU A 185 1.88 19.87 -12.97
CA GLU A 185 1.31 19.65 -14.30
C GLU A 185 1.20 18.16 -14.64
N ASN A 186 2.25 17.41 -14.37
CA ASN A 186 2.28 15.98 -14.63
C ASN A 186 1.31 15.21 -13.72
N TYR A 187 1.19 15.62 -12.46
CA TYR A 187 0.16 15.09 -11.56
C TYR A 187 -1.26 15.41 -12.01
N ARG A 188 -1.51 16.61 -12.55
CA ARG A 188 -2.81 16.96 -13.14
C ARG A 188 -3.15 16.05 -14.32
N LYS A 189 -2.19 15.78 -15.21
CA LYS A 189 -2.37 14.82 -16.31
C LYS A 189 -2.68 13.41 -15.80
N LEU A 190 -2.03 12.95 -14.72
CA LEU A 190 -2.35 11.66 -14.09
C LEU A 190 -3.77 11.64 -13.50
N LYS A 191 -4.20 12.73 -12.84
CA LYS A 191 -5.57 12.87 -12.34
C LYS A 191 -6.58 12.77 -13.49
N GLU A 192 -6.34 13.48 -14.59
CA GLU A 192 -7.17 13.45 -15.80
C GLU A 192 -7.22 12.06 -16.45
N ALA A 193 -6.13 11.29 -16.36
CA ALA A 193 -6.09 9.90 -16.82
C ALA A 193 -6.86 8.91 -15.91
N GLY A 194 -7.42 9.37 -14.79
CA GLY A 194 -8.25 8.56 -13.91
C GLY A 194 -7.44 7.56 -13.08
N ILE A 195 -6.29 7.97 -12.55
CA ILE A 195 -5.60 7.13 -11.55
C ILE A 195 -6.43 6.99 -10.27
N GLY A 196 -6.20 5.90 -9.55
CA GLY A 196 -6.70 5.67 -8.20
C GLY A 196 -5.87 6.41 -7.17
N THR A 197 -4.74 5.81 -6.78
CA THR A 197 -3.78 6.38 -5.83
C THR A 197 -2.46 6.69 -6.51
N TYR A 198 -1.90 7.88 -6.27
CA TYR A 198 -0.48 8.12 -6.56
C TYR A 198 0.37 7.65 -5.37
N ILE A 199 1.30 6.75 -5.63
CA ILE A 199 2.15 6.13 -4.61
C ILE A 199 3.57 6.64 -4.83
N LEU A 200 4.20 7.10 -3.75
CA LEU A 200 5.62 7.45 -3.76
C LEU A 200 6.18 7.13 -2.38
N PHE A 201 7.18 6.25 -2.36
CA PHE A 201 7.90 5.97 -1.12
C PHE A 201 8.94 7.07 -0.93
N GLN A 202 8.97 7.64 0.27
CA GLN A 202 10.06 8.52 0.68
C GLN A 202 11.39 7.76 0.74
N GLU A 203 11.33 6.43 0.90
CA GLU A 203 12.45 5.51 1.09
C GLU A 203 13.10 5.70 2.47
N THR A 204 13.66 6.88 2.73
CA THR A 204 14.15 7.31 4.04
C THR A 204 13.89 8.80 4.27
N TYR A 205 13.35 9.12 5.44
CA TYR A 205 13.09 10.48 5.91
C TYR A 205 14.35 11.14 6.48
N HIS A 206 15.41 10.39 6.79
CA HIS A 206 16.67 10.95 7.26
C HIS A 206 17.45 11.56 6.09
N LYS A 207 17.47 12.90 6.00
CA LYS A 207 18.02 13.64 4.84
C LYS A 207 19.44 13.24 4.45
N GLU A 208 20.36 13.14 5.41
CA GLU A 208 21.75 12.78 5.11
C GLU A 208 21.85 11.35 4.57
N SER A 209 21.07 10.41 5.14
CA SER A 209 21.00 9.04 4.63
C SER A 209 20.35 8.99 3.24
N TYR A 210 19.32 9.80 3.01
CA TYR A 210 18.66 9.91 1.72
C TYR A 210 19.64 10.36 0.63
N GLU A 211 20.38 11.45 0.85
CA GLU A 211 21.34 11.97 -0.13
C GLU A 211 22.47 10.97 -0.42
N ARG A 212 22.91 10.22 0.61
CA ARG A 212 23.89 9.13 0.48
C ARG A 212 23.35 7.95 -0.33
N LEU A 213 22.12 7.51 -0.06
CA LEU A 213 21.47 6.37 -0.73
C LEU A 213 21.02 6.70 -2.16
N HIS A 214 20.91 7.98 -2.50
CA HIS A 214 20.54 8.49 -3.82
C HIS A 214 21.65 9.38 -4.40
N PRO A 215 22.87 8.87 -4.65
CA PRO A 215 24.04 9.70 -4.96
C PRO A 215 23.97 10.43 -6.32
N THR A 216 23.15 9.95 -7.25
CA THR A 216 23.05 10.50 -8.61
C THR A 216 21.65 10.42 -9.18
N GLY A 217 21.31 11.34 -10.07
CA GLY A 217 20.03 11.43 -10.76
C GLY A 217 19.05 12.41 -10.09
N PRO A 218 17.87 12.64 -10.68
CA PRO A 218 16.88 13.58 -10.14
C PRO A 218 16.42 13.24 -8.72
N LYS A 219 16.37 11.94 -8.38
CA LYS A 219 15.95 11.47 -7.05
C LYS A 219 16.88 11.92 -5.91
N HIS A 220 18.10 12.40 -6.18
CA HIS A 220 19.01 12.92 -5.14
C HIS A 220 18.42 14.07 -4.32
N ASN A 221 17.54 14.89 -4.92
CA ASN A 221 16.98 16.06 -4.23
C ASN A 221 15.92 15.64 -3.19
N TYR A 222 16.34 15.56 -1.93
CA TYR A 222 15.49 15.21 -0.79
C TYR A 222 14.24 16.08 -0.69
N ALA A 223 14.38 17.41 -0.77
CA ALA A 223 13.25 18.32 -0.61
C ALA A 223 12.22 18.15 -1.72
N TYR A 224 12.69 18.08 -2.97
CA TYR A 224 11.81 17.86 -4.12
C TYR A 224 11.05 16.53 -4.01
N HIS A 225 11.70 15.46 -3.55
CA HIS A 225 11.06 14.16 -3.36
C HIS A 225 10.06 14.16 -2.21
N THR A 226 10.40 14.80 -1.08
CA THR A 226 9.56 14.86 0.12
C THR A 226 8.30 15.70 -0.11
N GLU A 227 8.42 16.84 -0.80
CA GLU A 227 7.31 17.75 -1.15
C GLU A 227 6.46 17.24 -2.33
N ALA A 228 6.73 16.03 -2.85
CA ALA A 228 6.06 15.52 -4.03
C ALA A 228 4.57 15.25 -3.80
N MET A 229 4.17 14.90 -2.57
CA MET A 229 2.77 14.66 -2.23
C MET A 229 1.96 15.95 -2.21
N ASP A 230 2.53 17.06 -1.76
CA ASP A 230 1.90 18.39 -1.88
C ASP A 230 1.64 18.73 -3.34
N ARG A 231 2.64 18.54 -4.21
CA ARG A 231 2.47 18.78 -5.65
C ARG A 231 1.44 17.85 -6.28
N ALA A 232 1.32 16.61 -5.80
CA ALA A 232 0.31 15.67 -6.27
C ALA A 232 -1.11 16.12 -5.88
N MET A 233 -1.29 16.54 -4.62
CA MET A 233 -2.55 17.08 -4.12
C MET A 233 -2.92 18.42 -4.78
N GLU A 234 -1.95 19.31 -5.02
CA GLU A 234 -2.14 20.53 -5.82
C GLU A 234 -2.52 20.20 -7.28
N GLY A 235 -2.01 19.10 -7.82
CA GLY A 235 -2.40 18.54 -9.11
C GLY A 235 -3.82 17.96 -9.14
N GLY A 236 -4.51 17.89 -8.00
CA GLY A 236 -5.88 17.37 -7.84
C GLY A 236 -5.95 15.88 -7.51
N ILE A 237 -4.82 15.22 -7.21
CA ILE A 237 -4.80 13.83 -6.75
C ILE A 237 -5.07 13.81 -5.24
N ASP A 238 -6.24 13.33 -4.87
CA ASP A 238 -6.78 13.32 -3.50
C ASP A 238 -6.50 12.01 -2.73
N ASP A 239 -6.21 10.92 -3.44
CA ASP A 239 -5.72 9.68 -2.85
C ASP A 239 -4.20 9.56 -3.11
N VAL A 240 -3.38 9.81 -2.08
CA VAL A 240 -1.92 9.57 -2.13
C VAL A 240 -1.50 8.43 -1.21
N GLY A 241 -0.38 7.77 -1.54
CA GLY A 241 0.18 6.67 -0.78
C GLY A 241 1.65 6.90 -0.45
N ILE A 242 1.97 7.06 0.83
CA ILE A 242 3.35 7.22 1.30
C ILE A 242 3.96 5.86 1.71
N GLY A 243 5.26 5.82 1.92
CA GLY A 243 5.96 4.64 2.44
C GLY A 243 7.41 4.93 2.77
N ALA A 244 8.00 4.08 3.60
CA ALA A 244 9.43 4.06 3.90
C ALA A 244 9.95 2.64 3.67
N LEU A 245 11.18 2.52 3.15
CA LEU A 245 11.81 1.24 2.88
C LEU A 245 12.59 0.80 4.11
N PHE A 246 11.92 0.05 4.98
CA PHE A 246 12.50 -0.43 6.23
C PHE A 246 13.65 -1.41 5.96
N GLY A 247 14.72 -1.32 6.73
CA GLY A 247 15.93 -2.11 6.51
C GLY A 247 17.08 -1.32 5.89
N LEU A 248 16.83 -0.15 5.31
CA LEU A 248 17.90 0.74 4.81
C LEU A 248 18.63 1.44 5.97
N GLU A 249 17.84 2.03 6.87
CA GLU A 249 18.30 3.03 7.84
C GLU A 249 17.52 2.90 9.16
N LEU A 250 17.64 3.93 10.01
CA LEU A 250 17.10 4.10 11.35
C LEU A 250 15.56 3.92 11.43
N TYR A 251 15.06 2.68 11.56
CA TYR A 251 13.61 2.39 11.49
C TYR A 251 12.73 3.24 12.43
N ARG A 252 13.25 3.63 13.60
CA ARG A 252 12.61 4.55 14.55
C ARG A 252 12.41 5.94 13.94
N TYR A 253 13.47 6.49 13.34
CA TYR A 253 13.43 7.75 12.60
C TYR A 253 12.42 7.70 11.45
N GLU A 254 12.40 6.58 10.72
CA GLU A 254 11.48 6.38 9.59
C GLU A 254 10.02 6.30 10.03
N PHE A 255 9.76 5.65 11.16
CA PHE A 255 8.43 5.58 11.75
C PHE A 255 7.92 6.96 12.16
N ALA A 256 8.73 7.75 12.87
CA ALA A 256 8.40 9.13 13.22
C ALA A 256 8.17 9.99 11.97
N GLY A 257 9.08 9.93 10.99
CA GLY A 257 8.98 10.68 9.73
C GLY A 257 7.72 10.33 8.92
N LEU A 258 7.34 9.06 8.85
CA LEU A 258 6.09 8.63 8.22
C LEU A 258 4.85 9.27 8.86
N LEU A 259 4.80 9.30 10.20
CA LEU A 259 3.68 9.88 10.93
C LEU A 259 3.67 11.41 10.81
N MET A 260 4.82 12.07 10.87
CA MET A 260 4.92 13.51 10.63
C MET A 260 4.46 13.89 9.21
N HIS A 261 4.78 13.08 8.20
CA HIS A 261 4.29 13.29 6.84
C HIS A 261 2.77 13.10 6.75
N ALA A 262 2.22 12.08 7.42
CA ALA A 262 0.78 11.87 7.48
C ALA A 262 0.04 13.04 8.16
N GLU A 263 0.59 13.55 9.28
CA GLU A 263 0.11 14.72 9.99
C GLU A 263 0.17 15.98 9.12
N HIS A 264 1.26 16.17 8.38
CA HIS A 264 1.43 17.29 7.46
C HIS A 264 0.36 17.30 6.37
N LEU A 265 0.14 16.16 5.70
CA LEU A 265 -0.88 16.05 4.65
C LEU A 265 -2.28 16.35 5.19
N GLU A 266 -2.63 15.84 6.38
CA GLU A 266 -3.92 16.16 7.02
C GLU A 266 -4.01 17.64 7.44
N ALA A 267 -2.92 18.24 7.91
CA ALA A 267 -2.88 19.63 8.36
C ALA A 267 -2.99 20.66 7.22
N VAL A 268 -2.38 20.37 6.06
CA VAL A 268 -2.37 21.26 4.88
C VAL A 268 -3.58 21.02 3.99
N HIS A 269 -3.88 19.76 3.69
CA HIS A 269 -4.88 19.41 2.67
C HIS A 269 -6.20 18.92 3.25
N GLY A 270 -6.31 18.81 4.58
CA GLY A 270 -7.51 18.33 5.28
C GLY A 270 -7.70 16.81 5.22
N VAL A 271 -6.80 16.10 4.56
CA VAL A 271 -6.84 14.64 4.40
C VAL A 271 -5.41 14.08 4.43
N GLY A 272 -5.19 13.08 5.30
CA GLY A 272 -3.93 12.34 5.33
C GLY A 272 -3.80 11.35 4.15
N PRO A 273 -2.73 10.54 4.11
CA PRO A 273 -2.53 9.56 3.05
C PRO A 273 -3.62 8.50 3.05
N HIS A 274 -4.05 8.09 1.84
CA HIS A 274 -4.99 6.99 1.64
C HIS A 274 -4.36 5.65 2.05
N THR A 275 -3.05 5.49 1.79
CA THR A 275 -2.30 4.28 2.18
C THR A 275 -0.90 4.59 2.69
N ILE A 276 -0.41 3.75 3.62
CA ILE A 276 1.01 3.62 3.95
C ILE A 276 1.49 2.25 3.48
N SER A 277 2.58 2.23 2.72
CA SER A 277 3.28 0.99 2.37
C SER A 277 4.47 0.77 3.30
N VAL A 278 4.66 -0.46 3.74
CA VAL A 278 5.73 -0.84 4.69
C VAL A 278 6.69 -1.88 4.08
N PRO A 279 7.29 -1.64 2.91
CA PRO A 279 8.23 -2.58 2.32
C PRO A 279 9.49 -2.74 3.18
N ARG A 280 10.04 -3.96 3.23
CA ARG A 280 11.41 -4.20 3.71
C ARG A 280 12.38 -4.36 2.54
N VAL A 281 13.63 -3.95 2.74
CA VAL A 281 14.72 -4.21 1.79
C VAL A 281 14.81 -5.71 1.54
N ARG A 282 15.02 -6.09 0.29
CA ARG A 282 15.16 -7.48 -0.14
C ARG A 282 16.32 -7.59 -1.10
N ARG A 283 16.87 -8.81 -1.16
CA ARG A 283 17.83 -9.19 -2.18
C ARG A 283 17.25 -8.96 -3.57
N ALA A 284 18.11 -8.50 -4.46
CA ALA A 284 17.83 -8.29 -5.86
C ALA A 284 19.12 -8.51 -6.66
N ASP A 285 19.04 -8.43 -8.00
CA ASP A 285 20.23 -8.39 -8.84
C ASP A 285 21.18 -7.29 -8.36
N ASP A 286 22.48 -7.59 -8.23
CA ASP A 286 23.54 -6.71 -7.69
C ASP A 286 23.30 -6.00 -6.33
N ILE A 287 22.22 -6.32 -5.61
CA ILE A 287 21.90 -5.76 -4.28
C ILE A 287 21.91 -6.85 -3.22
N ASP A 288 22.83 -6.72 -2.25
CA ASP A 288 22.83 -7.53 -1.03
C ASP A 288 22.18 -6.76 0.14
N PRO A 289 21.06 -7.23 0.71
CA PRO A 289 20.43 -6.57 1.84
C PRO A 289 21.31 -6.58 3.11
N ASP A 290 22.27 -7.51 3.22
CA ASP A 290 23.15 -7.63 4.38
C ASP A 290 24.24 -6.54 4.40
N GLU A 291 24.42 -5.79 3.29
CA GLU A 291 25.26 -4.59 3.26
C GLU A 291 24.64 -3.39 3.99
N PHE A 292 23.33 -3.47 4.32
CA PHE A 292 22.66 -2.47 5.14
C PHE A 292 22.60 -2.96 6.60
N ASP A 293 23.23 -2.22 7.52
CA ASP A 293 23.33 -2.58 8.95
C ASP A 293 22.02 -2.36 9.75
N ASN A 294 20.88 -2.25 9.06
CA ASN A 294 19.61 -1.78 9.65
C ASN A 294 18.41 -2.69 9.37
N GLY A 295 18.65 -3.95 8.98
CA GLY A 295 17.60 -4.95 8.79
C GLY A 295 16.71 -5.09 10.04
N ILE A 296 15.38 -5.13 9.84
CA ILE A 296 14.41 -5.28 10.94
C ILE A 296 13.86 -6.71 11.04
N THR A 297 13.73 -7.20 12.27
CA THR A 297 13.16 -8.53 12.55
C THR A 297 11.65 -8.56 12.25
N ASP A 298 11.08 -9.76 12.16
CA ASP A 298 9.62 -9.93 12.05
C ASP A 298 8.86 -9.40 13.28
N ASP A 299 9.50 -9.37 14.46
CA ASP A 299 8.92 -8.80 15.69
C ASP A 299 8.83 -7.27 15.57
N THR A 300 9.92 -6.62 15.18
CA THR A 300 9.97 -5.16 14.95
C THR A 300 9.00 -4.75 13.85
N PHE A 301 8.98 -5.50 12.74
CA PHE A 301 8.05 -5.24 11.64
C PHE A 301 6.58 -5.35 12.07
N ALA A 302 6.23 -6.40 12.83
CA ALA A 302 4.89 -6.54 13.38
C ALA A 302 4.50 -5.38 14.30
N LYS A 303 5.44 -4.93 15.13
CA LYS A 303 5.23 -3.79 16.03
C LYS A 303 5.04 -2.47 15.29
N ILE A 304 5.83 -2.21 14.25
CA ILE A 304 5.66 -1.05 13.36
C ILE A 304 4.26 -1.04 12.77
N VAL A 305 3.79 -2.16 12.19
CA VAL A 305 2.45 -2.25 11.61
C VAL A 305 1.36 -2.00 12.65
N ALA A 306 1.49 -2.57 13.85
CA ALA A 306 0.53 -2.37 14.93
C ALA A 306 0.47 -0.89 15.37
N CYS A 307 1.63 -0.26 15.60
CA CYS A 307 1.69 1.13 16.02
C CYS A 307 1.21 2.10 14.93
N LEU A 308 1.49 1.82 13.64
CA LEU A 308 0.92 2.58 12.52
C LEU A 308 -0.61 2.44 12.47
N ARG A 309 -1.18 1.23 12.64
CA ARG A 309 -2.64 1.04 12.70
C ARG A 309 -3.27 1.87 13.82
N ILE A 310 -2.61 1.93 14.96
CA ILE A 310 -3.08 2.71 16.11
C ILE A 310 -3.01 4.21 15.81
N ALA A 311 -1.89 4.69 15.27
CA ALA A 311 -1.64 6.11 15.05
C ALA A 311 -2.47 6.71 13.91
N VAL A 312 -2.67 5.98 12.81
CA VAL A 312 -3.44 6.41 11.63
C VAL A 312 -4.57 5.42 11.31
N PRO A 313 -5.63 5.37 12.14
CA PRO A 313 -6.61 4.28 12.14
C PRO A 313 -7.42 4.15 10.83
N TYR A 314 -7.54 5.22 10.05
CA TYR A 314 -8.31 5.26 8.81
C TYR A 314 -7.47 5.01 7.55
N THR A 315 -6.14 5.10 7.66
CA THR A 315 -5.23 4.94 6.54
C THR A 315 -5.02 3.46 6.24
N GLY A 316 -5.19 3.08 4.96
CA GLY A 316 -4.93 1.72 4.54
C GLY A 316 -3.45 1.36 4.69
N MET A 317 -3.15 0.10 4.95
CA MET A 317 -1.76 -0.38 4.94
C MET A 317 -1.55 -1.48 3.92
N ILE A 318 -0.42 -1.41 3.23
CA ILE A 318 -0.02 -2.30 2.14
C ILE A 318 1.19 -3.13 2.57
N VAL A 319 1.08 -4.45 2.43
CA VAL A 319 2.21 -5.38 2.46
C VAL A 319 2.28 -6.14 1.14
N SER A 320 3.48 -6.21 0.56
CA SER A 320 3.70 -6.86 -0.74
C SER A 320 4.26 -8.28 -0.58
N THR A 321 4.49 -8.95 -1.70
CA THR A 321 5.18 -10.25 -1.77
C THR A 321 6.70 -10.15 -1.52
N ARG A 322 7.20 -8.99 -1.07
CA ARG A 322 8.49 -8.91 -0.36
C ARG A 322 8.48 -9.75 0.90
N GLU A 323 7.32 -9.96 1.51
CA GLU A 323 7.18 -10.67 2.77
C GLU A 323 6.83 -12.15 2.56
N SER A 324 7.41 -13.03 3.37
CA SER A 324 7.05 -14.45 3.39
C SER A 324 5.61 -14.65 3.87
N GLN A 325 5.00 -15.79 3.56
CA GLN A 325 3.65 -16.12 4.05
C GLN A 325 3.55 -15.96 5.58
N LYS A 326 4.54 -16.42 6.34
CA LYS A 326 4.57 -16.32 7.81
C LYS A 326 4.58 -14.87 8.30
N SER A 327 5.42 -14.03 7.71
CA SER A 327 5.48 -12.60 8.05
C SER A 327 4.16 -11.90 7.70
N ARG A 328 3.62 -12.17 6.50
CA ARG A 328 2.32 -11.64 6.06
C ARG A 328 1.18 -12.03 7.00
N GLU A 329 1.10 -13.31 7.38
CA GLU A 329 0.07 -13.81 8.32
C GLU A 329 0.09 -13.05 9.65
N ARG A 330 1.29 -12.78 10.15
CA ARG A 330 1.49 -12.05 11.40
C ARG A 330 0.97 -10.62 11.32
N VAL A 331 1.22 -9.90 10.22
CA VAL A 331 0.78 -8.50 10.10
C VAL A 331 -0.66 -8.33 9.61
N LEU A 332 -1.26 -9.37 9.02
CA LEU A 332 -2.64 -9.36 8.55
C LEU A 332 -3.64 -8.98 9.64
N HIS A 333 -3.51 -9.52 10.86
CA HIS A 333 -4.43 -9.19 11.95
C HIS A 333 -4.09 -7.85 12.62
N LEU A 334 -2.84 -7.38 12.52
CA LEU A 334 -2.36 -6.19 13.23
C LEU A 334 -2.69 -4.87 12.54
N GLY A 335 -2.93 -4.86 11.24
CA GLY A 335 -3.31 -3.61 10.59
C GLY A 335 -3.39 -3.62 9.08
N ILE A 336 -2.80 -4.61 8.40
CA ILE A 336 -2.78 -4.66 6.94
C ILE A 336 -4.19 -4.71 6.36
N SER A 337 -4.45 -3.86 5.37
CA SER A 337 -5.76 -3.78 4.70
C SER A 337 -5.71 -4.16 3.22
N GLN A 338 -4.53 -4.11 2.59
CA GLN A 338 -4.34 -4.50 1.20
C GLN A 338 -3.06 -5.32 1.04
N ILE A 339 -3.09 -6.32 0.19
CA ILE A 339 -1.93 -7.15 -0.11
C ILE A 339 -1.84 -7.44 -1.62
N SER A 340 -0.62 -7.61 -2.12
CA SER A 340 -0.44 -8.12 -3.48
C SER A 340 -0.53 -9.66 -3.51
N GLY A 341 -1.04 -10.26 -4.58
CA GLY A 341 -1.15 -11.71 -4.73
C GLY A 341 -0.81 -12.14 -6.15
N GLY A 342 -0.11 -13.28 -6.32
CA GLY A 342 0.36 -13.73 -7.62
C GLY A 342 1.33 -12.76 -8.31
N SER A 343 2.04 -11.92 -7.54
CA SER A 343 2.84 -10.82 -8.09
C SER A 343 4.01 -11.30 -8.95
N ARG A 344 4.30 -10.55 -10.02
CA ARG A 344 5.55 -10.58 -10.77
C ARG A 344 6.26 -9.25 -10.61
N THR A 345 7.55 -9.29 -10.30
CA THR A 345 8.36 -8.10 -10.02
C THR A 345 9.23 -7.69 -11.20
N SER A 346 9.06 -8.37 -12.33
CA SER A 346 9.74 -8.11 -13.58
C SER A 346 8.85 -7.44 -14.62
N VAL A 347 9.50 -6.82 -15.61
CA VAL A 347 8.85 -6.13 -16.73
C VAL A 347 8.37 -7.17 -17.75
N GLY A 348 7.06 -7.39 -17.83
CA GLY A 348 6.46 -8.36 -18.76
C GLY A 348 6.31 -9.79 -18.20
N GLY A 349 6.42 -9.97 -16.89
CA GLY A 349 6.46 -11.30 -16.27
C GLY A 349 5.12 -12.03 -16.12
N TYR A 350 3.98 -11.46 -16.51
CA TYR A 350 2.66 -12.09 -16.31
C TYR A 350 2.19 -12.94 -17.49
N ALA A 351 2.34 -12.47 -18.72
CA ALA A 351 1.88 -13.14 -19.92
C ALA A 351 2.77 -14.34 -20.26
N GLU A 352 4.08 -14.15 -20.17
CA GLU A 352 5.06 -15.21 -20.37
C GLU A 352 6.09 -15.19 -19.23
N PRO A 353 6.48 -16.36 -18.70
CA PRO A 353 7.58 -16.43 -17.75
C PRO A 353 8.88 -15.92 -18.39
N GLU A 354 9.59 -15.02 -17.72
CA GLU A 354 10.93 -14.64 -18.16
C GLU A 354 11.93 -15.78 -17.94
N SER A 355 12.89 -15.89 -18.87
CA SER A 355 14.08 -16.73 -18.67
C SER A 355 15.04 -16.08 -17.66
N GLU A 356 15.94 -16.88 -17.08
CA GLU A 356 16.98 -16.34 -16.17
C GLU A 356 17.88 -15.30 -16.86
N GLU A 357 18.18 -15.49 -18.15
CA GLU A 357 19.00 -14.57 -18.95
C GLU A 357 18.33 -13.21 -19.20
N GLU A 358 16.99 -13.18 -19.13
CA GLU A 358 16.20 -11.97 -19.35
C GLU A 358 15.66 -11.35 -18.06
N ASN A 359 16.11 -11.84 -16.89
CA ASN A 359 15.59 -11.42 -15.60
C ASN A 359 15.61 -9.90 -15.45
N SER A 360 14.42 -9.32 -15.29
CA SER A 360 14.23 -7.89 -15.08
C SER A 360 13.59 -7.58 -13.72
N ALA A 361 13.58 -8.53 -12.78
CA ALA A 361 12.94 -8.40 -11.48
C ALA A 361 13.55 -7.29 -10.60
N GLN A 362 12.70 -6.48 -9.97
CA GLN A 362 13.15 -5.42 -9.04
C GLN A 362 13.61 -5.98 -7.68
N PHE A 363 13.08 -7.13 -7.26
CA PHE A 363 13.44 -7.80 -6.01
C PHE A 363 12.99 -9.27 -6.03
N ASP A 364 13.62 -10.07 -5.18
CA ASP A 364 13.27 -11.47 -4.98
C ASP A 364 11.92 -11.62 -4.28
N VAL A 365 11.00 -12.30 -4.95
CA VAL A 365 9.65 -12.56 -4.43
C VAL A 365 9.72 -13.65 -3.35
N SER A 366 9.30 -13.32 -2.13
CA SER A 366 9.26 -14.25 -1.00
C SER A 366 7.98 -15.08 -0.91
N ASP A 367 6.92 -14.64 -1.60
CA ASP A 367 5.65 -15.35 -1.69
C ASP A 367 5.26 -15.54 -3.15
N ASN A 368 5.57 -16.73 -3.68
CA ASN A 368 5.41 -17.13 -5.08
C ASN A 368 4.08 -17.84 -5.35
N ARG A 369 3.16 -17.87 -4.38
CA ARG A 369 1.84 -18.49 -4.53
C ARG A 369 1.03 -17.75 -5.60
N SER A 370 0.29 -18.52 -6.38
CA SER A 370 -0.71 -18.02 -7.31
C SER A 370 -1.78 -17.18 -6.60
N LEU A 371 -2.54 -16.38 -7.36
CA LEU A 371 -3.63 -15.61 -6.77
C LEU A 371 -4.69 -16.53 -6.12
N ASP A 372 -5.01 -17.67 -6.73
CA ASP A 372 -5.99 -18.63 -6.18
C ASP A 372 -5.54 -19.18 -4.83
N GLU A 373 -4.26 -19.57 -4.70
CA GLU A 373 -3.68 -20.04 -3.44
C GLU A 373 -3.67 -18.97 -2.35
N VAL A 374 -3.40 -17.69 -2.70
CA VAL A 374 -3.45 -16.57 -1.76
C VAL A 374 -4.89 -16.29 -1.32
N VAL A 375 -5.85 -16.30 -2.25
CA VAL A 375 -7.29 -16.14 -1.96
C VAL A 375 -7.77 -17.27 -1.05
N ASN A 376 -7.43 -18.52 -1.36
CA ASN A 376 -7.74 -19.70 -0.58
C ASN A 376 -7.18 -19.60 0.86
N TRP A 377 -5.89 -19.27 0.98
CA TRP A 377 -5.22 -19.09 2.26
C TRP A 377 -5.90 -18.04 3.14
N LEU A 378 -6.21 -16.87 2.58
CA LEU A 378 -6.91 -15.82 3.31
C LEU A 378 -8.28 -16.30 3.82
N MET A 379 -9.06 -17.00 2.99
CA MET A 379 -10.37 -17.51 3.40
C MET A 379 -10.28 -18.58 4.49
N ARG A 380 -9.26 -19.45 4.44
CA ARG A 380 -8.98 -20.43 5.51
C ARG A 380 -8.59 -19.78 6.84
N LEU A 381 -7.94 -18.61 6.79
CA LEU A 381 -7.68 -17.78 7.97
C LEU A 381 -8.90 -16.96 8.44
N GLY A 382 -10.03 -17.02 7.73
CA GLY A 382 -11.25 -16.28 8.07
C GLY A 382 -11.31 -14.85 7.53
N TYR A 383 -10.40 -14.47 6.63
CA TYR A 383 -10.45 -13.19 5.91
C TYR A 383 -11.31 -13.28 4.65
N ILE A 384 -11.79 -12.13 4.19
CA ILE A 384 -12.53 -11.96 2.94
C ILE A 384 -11.61 -11.25 1.92
N PRO A 385 -11.06 -11.99 0.94
CA PRO A 385 -10.36 -11.38 -0.19
C PRO A 385 -11.33 -10.50 -0.98
N SER A 386 -10.94 -9.27 -1.26
CA SER A 386 -11.79 -8.26 -1.89
C SER A 386 -11.11 -7.64 -3.10
N PHE A 387 -11.82 -7.58 -4.22
CA PHE A 387 -11.37 -6.89 -5.43
C PHE A 387 -12.11 -5.55 -5.63
N CYS A 388 -12.75 -5.05 -4.57
CA CYS A 388 -13.56 -3.85 -4.57
C CYS A 388 -12.84 -2.60 -5.09
N THR A 389 -13.54 -1.86 -5.95
CA THR A 389 -13.15 -0.53 -6.46
C THR A 389 -14.29 0.48 -6.33
N ALA A 390 -15.32 0.18 -5.53
CA ALA A 390 -16.54 0.95 -5.43
C ALA A 390 -16.30 2.39 -4.90
N CYS A 391 -15.37 2.59 -3.97
CA CYS A 391 -15.09 3.95 -3.45
C CYS A 391 -14.67 4.91 -4.58
N TYR A 392 -13.71 4.48 -5.39
CA TYR A 392 -13.24 5.24 -6.55
C TYR A 392 -14.37 5.59 -7.52
N ARG A 393 -15.23 4.62 -7.85
CA ARG A 393 -16.25 4.79 -8.90
C ARG A 393 -17.56 5.44 -8.44
N GLU A 394 -17.72 5.64 -7.13
CA GLU A 394 -18.80 6.42 -6.51
C GLU A 394 -18.32 7.83 -6.11
N GLY A 395 -17.09 8.22 -6.49
CA GLY A 395 -16.51 9.52 -6.12
C GLY A 395 -16.24 9.66 -4.62
N ARG A 396 -16.04 8.55 -3.91
CA ARG A 396 -15.65 8.49 -2.50
C ARG A 396 -14.11 8.41 -2.42
N THR A 397 -13.46 9.52 -2.73
CA THR A 397 -12.00 9.72 -2.64
C THR A 397 -11.70 10.85 -1.67
N GLY A 398 -10.46 10.97 -1.18
CA GLY A 398 -10.05 12.06 -0.28
C GLY A 398 -10.94 12.22 0.98
N ASP A 399 -11.42 13.44 1.22
CA ASP A 399 -12.24 13.84 2.37
C ASP A 399 -13.57 13.08 2.46
N ARG A 400 -14.19 12.76 1.32
CA ARG A 400 -15.44 12.01 1.25
C ARG A 400 -15.25 10.57 1.72
N PHE A 401 -14.13 9.94 1.36
CA PHE A 401 -13.76 8.63 1.88
C PHE A 401 -13.52 8.69 3.40
N MET A 402 -12.72 9.65 3.86
CA MET A 402 -12.42 9.79 5.28
C MET A 402 -13.66 10.06 6.12
N SER A 403 -14.62 10.83 5.62
CA SER A 403 -15.88 11.11 6.32
C SER A 403 -16.69 9.82 6.56
N LEU A 404 -16.74 8.92 5.59
CA LEU A 404 -17.42 7.61 5.72
C LEU A 404 -16.71 6.68 6.70
N CYS A 405 -15.37 6.67 6.68
CA CYS A 405 -14.55 5.93 7.63
C CYS A 405 -14.76 6.44 9.06
N LYS A 406 -14.60 7.75 9.28
CA LYS A 406 -14.74 8.43 10.58
C LYS A 406 -16.16 8.28 11.16
N ALA A 407 -17.19 8.16 10.31
CA ALA A 407 -18.57 7.92 10.74
C ALA A 407 -18.92 6.43 11.03
N GLY A 408 -17.97 5.51 10.86
CA GLY A 408 -18.20 4.07 11.03
C GLY A 408 -19.13 3.44 9.99
N GLN A 409 -19.50 4.19 8.94
CA GLN A 409 -20.42 3.73 7.90
C GLN A 409 -19.75 2.88 6.83
N ILE A 410 -18.42 2.84 6.82
CA ILE A 410 -17.66 2.09 5.82
C ILE A 410 -17.99 0.60 5.82
N GLN A 411 -18.37 0.01 6.96
CA GLN A 411 -18.74 -1.40 7.01
C GLN A 411 -20.01 -1.71 6.21
N ASN A 412 -20.97 -0.79 6.16
CA ASN A 412 -22.24 -0.96 5.45
C ASN A 412 -22.08 -0.98 3.93
N CYS A 413 -20.98 -0.45 3.39
CA CYS A 413 -20.69 -0.48 1.96
C CYS A 413 -19.55 -1.45 1.62
N CYS A 414 -18.45 -1.43 2.38
CA CYS A 414 -17.27 -2.22 2.04
C CYS A 414 -17.44 -3.71 2.32
N HIS A 415 -18.20 -4.13 3.34
CA HIS A 415 -18.43 -5.55 3.60
C HIS A 415 -19.28 -6.21 2.49
N PRO A 416 -20.45 -5.67 2.11
CA PRO A 416 -21.19 -6.18 0.95
C PRO A 416 -20.38 -6.18 -0.35
N ASN A 417 -19.65 -5.08 -0.63
CA ASN A 417 -18.81 -4.99 -1.82
C ASN A 417 -17.68 -6.04 -1.84
N ALA A 418 -17.10 -6.37 -0.69
CA ALA A 418 -16.11 -7.44 -0.60
C ALA A 418 -16.72 -8.81 -0.95
N LEU A 419 -17.89 -9.14 -0.40
CA LEU A 419 -18.58 -10.39 -0.70
C LEU A 419 -18.96 -10.52 -2.18
N MET A 420 -19.47 -9.45 -2.79
CA MET A 420 -19.82 -9.44 -4.21
C MET A 420 -18.58 -9.63 -5.09
N THR A 421 -17.49 -8.89 -4.83
CA THR A 421 -16.27 -9.04 -5.63
C THR A 421 -15.55 -10.36 -5.40
N LEU A 422 -15.66 -10.94 -4.20
CA LEU A 422 -15.23 -12.32 -3.96
C LEU A 422 -16.08 -13.29 -4.78
N LYS A 423 -17.41 -13.14 -4.78
CA LYS A 423 -18.30 -13.99 -5.57
C LYS A 423 -17.96 -13.96 -7.07
N GLU A 424 -17.69 -12.78 -7.63
CA GLU A 424 -17.20 -12.66 -9.00
C GLU A 424 -15.94 -13.48 -9.22
N TYR A 425 -14.98 -13.38 -8.28
CA TYR A 425 -13.75 -14.16 -8.35
C TYR A 425 -14.00 -15.68 -8.34
N LEU A 426 -14.86 -16.15 -7.44
CA LEU A 426 -15.16 -17.57 -7.27
C LEU A 426 -15.83 -18.18 -8.51
N VAL A 427 -16.70 -17.42 -9.17
CA VAL A 427 -17.41 -17.87 -10.37
C VAL A 427 -16.49 -17.88 -11.59
N ASP A 428 -15.65 -16.85 -11.74
CA ASP A 428 -14.92 -16.62 -12.97
C ASP A 428 -13.53 -17.26 -13.01
N TYR A 429 -12.85 -17.40 -11.86
CA TYR A 429 -11.40 -17.69 -11.83
C TYR A 429 -10.98 -18.78 -10.84
N ALA A 430 -11.76 -19.00 -9.77
CA ALA A 430 -11.32 -19.86 -8.68
C ALA A 430 -11.29 -21.36 -9.03
N SER A 431 -10.33 -22.07 -8.43
CA SER A 431 -10.30 -23.53 -8.39
C SER A 431 -11.49 -24.11 -7.62
N GLU A 432 -11.73 -25.42 -7.73
CA GLU A 432 -12.87 -26.07 -7.05
C GLU A 432 -12.79 -25.97 -5.52
N ASP A 433 -11.60 -26.16 -4.93
CA ASP A 433 -11.41 -26.03 -3.47
C ASP A 433 -11.64 -24.60 -3.01
N THR A 434 -11.04 -23.62 -3.71
CA THR A 434 -11.22 -22.19 -3.43
C THR A 434 -12.68 -21.78 -3.55
N ARG A 435 -13.39 -22.26 -4.58
CA ARG A 435 -14.82 -22.02 -4.76
C ARG A 435 -15.61 -22.54 -3.58
N LYS A 436 -15.42 -23.80 -3.19
CA LYS A 436 -16.16 -24.42 -2.08
C LYS A 436 -16.03 -23.61 -0.78
N ILE A 437 -14.79 -23.28 -0.39
CA ILE A 437 -14.51 -22.51 0.84
C ILE A 437 -15.10 -21.10 0.75
N GLY A 438 -14.97 -20.47 -0.42
CA GLY A 438 -15.50 -19.13 -0.64
C GLY A 438 -17.02 -19.05 -0.57
N GLU A 439 -17.75 -20.05 -1.09
CA GLU A 439 -19.22 -20.10 -0.96
C GLU A 439 -19.66 -20.25 0.50
N GLU A 440 -19.01 -21.12 1.26
CA GLU A 440 -19.27 -21.30 2.70
C GLU A 440 -18.96 -20.01 3.49
N LEU A 441 -17.86 -19.34 3.15
CA LEU A 441 -17.49 -18.04 3.72
C LEU A 441 -18.56 -16.99 3.41
N ILE A 442 -18.94 -16.80 2.14
CA ILE A 442 -19.94 -15.81 1.73
C ILE A 442 -21.26 -16.03 2.45
N ALA A 443 -21.74 -17.28 2.51
CA ALA A 443 -22.99 -17.61 3.19
C ALA A 443 -22.96 -17.22 4.67
N ARG A 444 -21.85 -17.47 5.37
CA ARG A 444 -21.67 -17.07 6.77
C ARG A 444 -21.60 -15.55 6.91
N GLU A 445 -20.76 -14.88 6.15
CA GLU A 445 -20.49 -13.45 6.29
C GLU A 445 -21.70 -12.59 5.89
N LEU A 446 -22.54 -13.03 4.95
CA LEU A 446 -23.82 -12.37 4.64
C LEU A 446 -24.71 -12.21 5.88
N THR A 447 -24.72 -13.18 6.79
CA THR A 447 -25.53 -13.11 8.03
C THR A 447 -25.04 -12.04 9.00
N THR A 448 -23.77 -11.62 8.88
CA THR A 448 -23.15 -10.61 9.74
C THR A 448 -23.47 -9.18 9.34
N ILE A 449 -24.04 -8.96 8.15
CA ILE A 449 -24.45 -7.63 7.69
C ILE A 449 -25.65 -7.18 8.56
N PRO A 450 -25.49 -6.10 9.36
CA PRO A 450 -26.52 -5.72 10.34
C PRO A 450 -27.75 -5.08 9.70
N ASN A 451 -27.57 -4.34 8.60
CA ASN A 451 -28.68 -3.68 7.91
C ASN A 451 -29.39 -4.67 6.97
N GLU A 452 -30.65 -4.99 7.29
CA GLU A 452 -31.43 -6.01 6.56
C GLU A 452 -31.66 -5.66 5.09
N LYS A 453 -31.84 -4.37 4.75
CA LYS A 453 -32.02 -3.94 3.36
C LYS A 453 -30.73 -4.13 2.57
N VAL A 454 -29.60 -3.77 3.17
CA VAL A 454 -28.28 -3.98 2.56
C VAL A 454 -28.00 -5.46 2.40
N ARG A 455 -28.30 -6.29 3.41
CA ARG A 455 -28.15 -7.74 3.37
C ARG A 455 -28.98 -8.36 2.25
N ALA A 456 -30.29 -8.05 2.17
CA ALA A 456 -31.17 -8.54 1.12
C ALA A 456 -30.68 -8.14 -0.28
N LYS A 457 -30.24 -6.89 -0.45
CA LYS A 457 -29.70 -6.42 -1.73
C LYS A 457 -28.38 -7.10 -2.10
N ALA A 458 -27.50 -7.35 -1.12
CA ALA A 458 -26.24 -8.04 -1.34
C ALA A 458 -26.48 -9.50 -1.76
N THR A 459 -27.45 -10.17 -1.13
CA THR A 459 -27.89 -11.52 -1.53
C THR A 459 -28.39 -11.53 -2.97
N GLU A 460 -29.29 -10.60 -3.34
CA GLU A 460 -29.80 -10.47 -4.72
C GLU A 460 -28.66 -10.28 -5.74
N TYR A 461 -27.70 -9.39 -5.44
CA TYR A 461 -26.55 -9.16 -6.33
C TYR A 461 -25.63 -10.38 -6.44
N ILE A 462 -25.38 -11.09 -5.35
CA ILE A 462 -24.60 -12.34 -5.34
C ILE A 462 -25.28 -13.41 -6.20
N ASP A 463 -26.61 -13.53 -6.12
CA ASP A 463 -27.38 -14.45 -6.96
C ASP A 463 -27.31 -14.04 -8.44
N ASN A 464 -27.41 -12.74 -8.74
CA ASN A 464 -27.29 -12.23 -10.11
C ASN A 464 -25.89 -12.47 -10.71
N ILE A 465 -24.84 -12.48 -9.89
CA ILE A 465 -23.47 -12.80 -10.34
C ILE A 465 -23.38 -14.24 -10.86
N ILE A 466 -24.08 -15.19 -10.24
CA ILE A 466 -24.15 -16.58 -10.73
C ILE A 466 -24.74 -16.62 -12.14
N HIS A 467 -25.68 -15.71 -12.44
CA HIS A 467 -26.36 -15.62 -13.74
C HIS A 467 -25.64 -14.70 -14.76
N GLY A 468 -24.38 -14.34 -14.51
CA GLY A 468 -23.54 -13.62 -15.48
C GLY A 468 -23.52 -12.09 -15.36
N GLN A 469 -24.28 -11.49 -14.43
CA GLN A 469 -24.17 -10.05 -14.17
C GLN A 469 -22.90 -9.73 -13.36
N ARG A 470 -22.30 -8.57 -13.57
CA ARG A 470 -21.02 -8.20 -12.93
C ARG A 470 -21.05 -6.73 -12.52
N ASP A 471 -20.10 -6.37 -11.67
CA ASP A 471 -19.73 -5.01 -11.26
C ASP A 471 -20.80 -4.28 -10.44
N PHE A 472 -21.51 -5.03 -9.59
CA PHE A 472 -22.40 -4.44 -8.58
C PHE A 472 -21.62 -3.67 -7.50
N ARG A 473 -22.25 -2.62 -6.97
CA ARG A 473 -21.64 -1.72 -5.99
C ARG A 473 -22.68 -1.09 -5.05
N PHE A 474 -22.26 -0.90 -3.80
CA PHE A 474 -22.93 -0.10 -2.76
C PHE A 474 -22.19 1.20 -2.49
#